data_AF-G3NVP0-F1
#
_entry.id   AF-G3NVP0-F1
#
_cell.length_a   1.000
_cell.length_b   1.000
_cell.length_c   1.000
_cell.angle_alpha   90.00
_cell.angle_beta   90.00
_cell.angle_gamma   90.00
#
_symmetry.space_group_name_H-M   'P 1'
#
loop_
_entity.id
_entity.type
_entity.pdbx_description
1 polymer ?
#
loop_
_entity_poly.entity_id
_entity_poly.type
_entity_poly.pdbx_seq_one_letter_code
_entity_poly.pdbx_strand_id
1 'polypeptide(L)'
;MYVLVTFEENFAMNKNKREREFYSLDVGDSTFTVLKRYQNLRPIGSGAQGIVCSAYDQNLERNVAIKKLSRPFQNQTHAKRAYRELVLMKCVNHKNIIGLLNVFTPQKSLEEFQDVYLVMELMDANLCQVIQMELDHERLSYLLYQTLCGIKHLHAAGIIHRDLKPSNIVVKSDCTLKILDFGLARTAATGLLMTPYVVTRYYRAPEVILGMGYQANVDVWSVGCIVAEMIRGSVLFPGTDHIDQWNKVIEQLGTPSQDFLMKLNQSVRTYVENRPRYAGYSFEKLFPDVLFPADSDHNKLKASQARDLLSKMLVIDASKRISVDEALQHPYINVWYDPAEVEAPFSLPQPPPKVLHKHLDEREHTVEEWKVLIYKEVSEWEEWKRNGVIRGQPPPLGE
;
A
#
# COMPACT_ATOMS: atom_id res chain seq x y z
N MET A 1 21.06 -52.85 11.72
CA MET A 1 19.84 -53.01 12.54
C MET A 1 19.79 -51.78 13.46
N TYR A 2 19.31 -50.66 12.92
CA TYR A 2 19.27 -49.37 13.61
C TYR A 2 17.85 -49.18 14.17
N VAL A 3 17.79 -48.91 15.47
CA VAL A 3 16.55 -48.71 16.23
C VAL A 3 16.05 -47.30 15.96
N LEU A 4 14.86 -47.22 15.35
CA LEU A 4 14.02 -46.04 15.27
C LEU A 4 13.56 -45.67 16.69
N VAL A 5 14.10 -44.59 17.24
CA VAL A 5 13.54 -43.93 18.42
C VAL A 5 12.45 -42.98 17.94
N THR A 6 11.25 -43.24 18.42
CA THR A 6 9.98 -42.59 18.12
C THR A 6 9.99 -41.11 18.52
N PHE A 7 9.59 -40.26 17.57
CA PHE A 7 9.46 -38.80 17.69
C PHE A 7 8.00 -38.41 17.98
N GLU A 8 7.31 -39.07 18.92
CA GLU A 8 5.85 -38.90 19.10
C GLU A 8 5.37 -38.26 20.42
N GLU A 9 6.23 -37.94 21.40
CA GLU A 9 5.71 -37.64 22.76
C GLU A 9 5.72 -36.17 23.24
N ASN A 10 5.97 -35.16 22.41
CA ASN A 10 5.93 -33.75 22.88
C ASN A 10 4.96 -32.79 22.18
N PHE A 11 4.03 -33.28 21.33
CA PHE A 11 3.00 -32.44 20.71
C PHE A 11 1.63 -32.45 21.43
N ALA A 12 1.51 -33.15 22.56
CA ALA A 12 0.31 -33.14 23.39
C ALA A 12 0.20 -31.92 24.33
N MET A 13 0.80 -30.78 23.95
CA MET A 13 0.56 -29.52 24.66
C MET A 13 -0.82 -28.96 24.28
N ASN A 14 -1.83 -29.41 25.04
CA ASN A 14 -3.00 -28.62 25.44
C ASN A 14 -4.08 -28.31 24.38
N LYS A 15 -4.73 -29.35 23.83
CA LYS A 15 -5.95 -29.24 22.99
C LYS A 15 -7.03 -28.29 23.57
N ASN A 16 -7.16 -28.26 24.90
CA ASN A 16 -8.16 -27.46 25.64
C ASN A 16 -7.77 -25.99 25.89
N LYS A 17 -6.49 -25.61 25.76
CA LYS A 17 -6.05 -24.24 26.08
C LYS A 17 -6.29 -23.27 24.92
N ARG A 18 -6.05 -23.69 23.68
CA ARG A 18 -6.24 -22.81 22.50
C ARG A 18 -7.73 -22.52 22.23
N GLU A 19 -8.64 -23.47 22.44
CA GLU A 19 -10.09 -23.21 22.39
C GLU A 19 -10.57 -22.19 23.44
N ARG A 20 -9.87 -22.09 24.57
CA ARG A 20 -10.17 -21.09 25.60
C ARG A 20 -9.66 -19.69 25.23
N GLU A 21 -8.79 -19.55 24.25
CA GLU A 21 -8.16 -18.29 23.87
C GLU A 21 -8.91 -17.53 22.77
N PHE A 22 -9.74 -18.23 21.98
CA PHE A 22 -10.52 -17.65 20.89
C PHE A 22 -12.01 -17.57 21.22
N TYR A 23 -12.73 -16.70 20.51
CA TYR A 23 -14.18 -16.70 20.42
C TYR A 23 -14.60 -16.33 19.00
N SER A 24 -15.83 -16.71 18.63
CA SER A 24 -16.38 -16.47 17.31
C SER A 24 -17.53 -15.48 17.36
N LEU A 25 -17.63 -14.62 16.34
CA LEU A 25 -18.72 -13.69 16.12
C LEU A 25 -18.97 -13.55 14.61
N ASP A 26 -20.23 -13.53 14.22
CA ASP A 26 -20.60 -13.29 12.82
C ASP A 26 -20.58 -11.80 12.50
N VAL A 27 -19.88 -11.46 11.43
CA VAL A 27 -19.73 -10.10 10.90
C VAL A 27 -20.22 -10.11 9.46
N GLY A 28 -21.50 -9.75 9.27
CA GLY A 28 -22.17 -9.92 7.97
C GLY A 28 -22.20 -11.39 7.58
N ASP A 29 -21.73 -11.71 6.37
CA ASP A 29 -21.70 -13.08 5.84
C ASP A 29 -20.42 -13.86 6.21
N SER A 30 -19.62 -13.38 7.16
CA SER A 30 -18.37 -14.04 7.56
C SER A 30 -18.22 -14.18 9.06
N THR A 31 -17.79 -15.35 9.52
CA THR A 31 -17.47 -15.60 10.92
C THR A 31 -16.03 -15.17 11.23
N PHE A 32 -15.88 -14.28 12.20
CA PHE A 32 -14.60 -13.89 12.78
C PHE A 32 -14.31 -14.75 14.00
N THR A 33 -13.21 -15.50 14.00
CA THR A 33 -12.73 -16.25 15.16
C THR A 33 -11.42 -15.62 15.64
N VAL A 34 -11.50 -14.82 16.70
CA VAL A 34 -10.42 -13.94 17.15
C VAL A 34 -10.02 -14.22 18.60
N LEU A 35 -8.81 -13.80 18.97
CA LEU A 35 -8.33 -13.90 20.36
C LEU A 35 -9.21 -13.07 21.30
N LYS A 36 -9.51 -13.59 22.50
CA LYS A 36 -10.35 -12.93 23.53
C LYS A 36 -9.87 -11.55 23.98
N ARG A 37 -8.59 -11.23 23.78
CA ARG A 37 -8.03 -9.89 24.02
C ARG A 37 -8.64 -8.81 23.11
N TYR A 38 -9.17 -9.19 21.95
CA TYR A 38 -9.80 -8.27 21.01
C TYR A 38 -11.30 -8.29 21.24
N GLN A 39 -11.82 -7.21 21.79
CA GLN A 39 -13.24 -7.09 22.16
C GLN A 39 -13.95 -6.03 21.33
N ASN A 40 -15.29 -6.05 21.40
CA ASN A 40 -16.15 -5.05 20.75
C ASN A 40 -15.92 -4.93 19.24
N LEU A 41 -15.84 -6.08 18.54
CA LEU A 41 -15.63 -6.09 17.09
C LEU A 41 -16.74 -5.33 16.37
N ARG A 42 -16.37 -4.40 15.51
CA ARG A 42 -17.29 -3.67 14.63
C ARG A 42 -16.77 -3.66 13.21
N PRO A 43 -17.55 -4.06 12.19
CA PRO A 43 -17.12 -3.98 10.80
C PRO A 43 -16.87 -2.51 10.41
N ILE A 44 -15.70 -2.25 9.80
CA ILE A 44 -15.32 -0.92 9.31
C ILE A 44 -14.99 -0.91 7.82
N GLY A 45 -14.78 -2.08 7.21
CA GLY A 45 -14.53 -2.19 5.78
C GLY A 45 -14.68 -3.61 5.27
N SER A 46 -15.09 -3.73 4.00
CA SER A 46 -15.13 -5.00 3.28
C SER A 46 -14.60 -4.78 1.88
N GLY A 47 -13.79 -5.72 1.38
CA GLY A 47 -13.22 -5.63 0.05
C GLY A 47 -12.75 -6.98 -0.47
N ALA A 48 -12.23 -6.99 -1.69
CA ALA A 48 -11.79 -8.21 -2.38
C ALA A 48 -10.74 -9.03 -1.60
N GLN A 49 -10.00 -8.38 -0.69
CA GLN A 49 -8.89 -8.98 0.05
C GLN A 49 -9.28 -9.49 1.44
N GLY A 50 -10.45 -9.12 1.94
CA GLY A 50 -10.77 -9.34 3.34
C GLY A 50 -11.85 -8.45 3.88
N ILE A 51 -12.29 -8.80 5.08
CA ILE A 51 -13.15 -7.97 5.92
C ILE A 51 -12.28 -7.38 7.03
N VAL A 52 -12.51 -6.11 7.35
CA VAL A 52 -11.79 -5.38 8.40
C VAL A 52 -12.78 -4.99 9.49
N CYS A 53 -12.45 -5.35 10.73
CA CYS A 53 -13.16 -4.89 11.92
C CYS A 53 -12.27 -3.97 12.76
N SER A 54 -12.86 -2.96 13.38
CA SER A 54 -12.26 -2.35 14.57
C SER A 54 -12.48 -3.25 15.77
N ALA A 55 -11.55 -3.25 16.73
CA ALA A 55 -11.68 -3.93 18.01
C ALA A 55 -10.88 -3.17 19.08
N TYR A 56 -11.24 -3.32 20.34
CA TYR A 56 -10.44 -2.86 21.47
C TYR A 56 -9.47 -3.96 21.90
N ASP A 57 -8.17 -3.70 21.88
CA ASP A 57 -7.14 -4.61 22.38
C ASP A 57 -6.92 -4.38 23.88
N GLN A 58 -7.41 -5.28 24.71
CA GLN A 58 -7.33 -5.16 26.17
C GLN A 58 -5.90 -5.16 26.72
N ASN A 59 -4.93 -5.72 26.00
CA ASN A 59 -3.55 -5.79 26.48
C ASN A 59 -2.74 -4.55 26.08
N LEU A 60 -3.10 -3.89 24.97
CA LEU A 60 -2.45 -2.65 24.53
C LEU A 60 -3.25 -1.40 24.92
N GLU A 61 -4.43 -1.60 25.52
CA GLU A 61 -5.37 -0.55 25.94
C GLU A 61 -5.66 0.47 24.83
N ARG A 62 -5.85 -0.02 23.60
CA ARG A 62 -6.13 0.82 22.44
C ARG A 62 -6.98 0.11 21.40
N ASN A 63 -7.63 0.91 20.56
CA ASN A 63 -8.33 0.39 19.40
C ASN A 63 -7.35 -0.08 18.31
N VAL A 64 -7.71 -1.17 17.63
CA VAL A 64 -6.94 -1.80 16.56
C VAL A 64 -7.86 -2.15 15.39
N ALA A 65 -7.27 -2.28 14.19
CA ALA A 65 -7.94 -2.81 13.02
C ALA A 65 -7.55 -4.28 12.82
N ILE A 66 -8.52 -5.18 12.65
CA ILE A 66 -8.33 -6.60 12.43
C ILE A 66 -8.84 -6.95 11.04
N LYS A 67 -7.93 -7.25 10.11
CA LYS A 67 -8.23 -7.70 8.75
C LYS A 67 -8.18 -9.23 8.70
N LYS A 68 -9.32 -9.86 8.39
CA LYS A 68 -9.38 -11.29 8.04
C LYS A 68 -9.13 -11.44 6.54
N LEU A 69 -8.10 -12.18 6.13
CA LEU A 69 -7.83 -12.43 4.73
C LEU A 69 -8.91 -13.33 4.11
N SER A 70 -9.50 -12.89 3.01
CA SER A 70 -10.55 -13.65 2.31
C SER A 70 -9.96 -14.76 1.44
N ARG A 71 -10.14 -16.02 1.85
CA ARG A 71 -9.75 -17.22 1.08
C ARG A 71 -8.32 -17.12 0.49
N PRO A 72 -7.28 -16.93 1.33
CA PRO A 72 -5.90 -16.74 0.85
C PRO A 72 -5.39 -17.95 0.05
N PHE A 73 -5.92 -19.15 0.27
CA PHE A 73 -5.50 -20.38 -0.40
C PHE A 73 -6.42 -20.80 -1.56
N GLN A 74 -7.24 -19.89 -2.11
CA GLN A 74 -8.15 -20.23 -3.21
C GLN A 74 -7.39 -20.58 -4.50
N ASN A 75 -6.28 -19.88 -4.77
CA ASN A 75 -5.43 -20.09 -5.93
C ASN A 75 -4.02 -19.54 -5.65
N GLN A 76 -3.06 -19.85 -6.53
CA GLN A 76 -1.66 -19.42 -6.36
C GLN A 76 -1.50 -17.89 -6.29
N THR A 77 -2.34 -17.13 -7.00
CA THR A 77 -2.27 -15.66 -6.98
C THR A 77 -2.68 -15.10 -5.63
N HIS A 78 -3.77 -15.60 -5.03
CA HIS A 78 -4.21 -15.21 -3.70
C HIS A 78 -3.18 -15.61 -2.64
N ALA A 79 -2.61 -16.81 -2.74
CA ALA A 79 -1.68 -17.33 -1.75
C ALA A 79 -0.35 -16.55 -1.78
N LYS A 80 0.21 -16.32 -2.97
CA LYS A 80 1.40 -15.48 -3.15
C LYS A 80 1.18 -14.05 -2.66
N ARG A 81 -0.01 -13.48 -2.91
CA ARG A 81 -0.39 -12.14 -2.43
C ARG A 81 -0.43 -12.09 -0.90
N ALA A 82 -1.10 -13.04 -0.26
CA ALA A 82 -1.22 -13.12 1.19
C ALA A 82 0.15 -13.28 1.87
N TYR A 83 1.00 -14.17 1.35
CA TYR A 83 2.35 -14.35 1.85
C TYR A 83 3.18 -13.08 1.74
N ARG A 84 3.13 -12.42 0.58
CA ARG A 84 3.90 -11.20 0.36
C ARG A 84 3.41 -10.05 1.23
N GLU A 85 2.10 -9.87 1.39
CA GLU A 85 1.54 -8.87 2.31
C GLU A 85 2.06 -9.09 3.74
N LEU A 86 2.05 -10.34 4.23
CA LEU A 86 2.56 -10.68 5.54
C LEU A 86 4.06 -10.39 5.68
N VAL A 87 4.90 -10.85 4.75
CA VAL A 87 6.36 -10.66 4.79
C VAL A 87 6.72 -9.18 4.71
N LEU A 88 6.08 -8.41 3.82
CA LEU A 88 6.38 -6.99 3.66
C LEU A 88 6.02 -6.19 4.92
N MET A 89 4.85 -6.46 5.52
CA MET A 89 4.47 -5.78 6.76
C MET A 89 5.38 -6.12 7.95
N LYS A 90 6.05 -7.28 7.96
CA LYS A 90 7.06 -7.61 8.98
C LYS A 90 8.38 -6.86 8.78
N CYS A 91 8.74 -6.57 7.53
CA CYS A 91 10.05 -6.01 7.16
C CYS A 91 10.08 -4.48 7.16
N VAL A 92 8.93 -3.83 7.08
CA VAL A 92 8.83 -2.38 6.93
C VAL A 92 8.39 -1.75 8.25
N ASN A 93 9.18 -0.78 8.74
CA ASN A 93 8.86 -0.02 9.93
C ASN A 93 9.08 1.46 9.68
N HIS A 94 8.01 2.19 9.41
CA HIS A 94 8.04 3.62 9.17
C HIS A 94 6.73 4.25 9.64
N LYS A 95 6.78 5.46 10.19
CA LYS A 95 5.59 6.09 10.75
C LYS A 95 4.49 6.32 9.72
N ASN A 96 4.84 6.51 8.43
CA ASN A 96 3.88 6.68 7.33
C ASN A 96 3.52 5.39 6.59
N ILE A 97 3.84 4.24 7.18
CA ILE A 97 3.50 2.92 6.64
C ILE A 97 2.76 2.16 7.74
N ILE A 98 1.69 1.43 7.38
CA ILE A 98 0.92 0.69 8.38
C ILE A 98 1.76 -0.42 9.01
N GLY A 99 1.81 -0.43 10.34
CA GLY A 99 2.56 -1.43 11.11
C GLY A 99 1.70 -2.65 11.46
N LEU A 100 2.32 -3.83 11.41
CA LEU A 100 1.72 -5.07 11.93
C LEU A 100 1.90 -5.13 13.45
N LEU A 101 0.79 -5.09 14.18
CA LEU A 101 0.78 -5.24 15.64
C LEU A 101 0.72 -6.71 16.04
N ASN A 102 -0.03 -7.52 15.32
CA ASN A 102 -0.15 -8.94 15.54
C ASN A 102 -0.58 -9.68 14.27
N VAL A 103 -0.21 -10.94 14.15
CA VAL A 103 -0.80 -11.86 13.18
C VAL A 103 -1.14 -13.16 13.91
N PHE A 104 -2.26 -13.79 13.56
CA PHE A 104 -2.66 -15.07 14.15
C PHE A 104 -3.57 -15.88 13.23
N THR A 105 -3.72 -17.15 13.57
CA THR A 105 -4.73 -18.04 13.01
C THR A 105 -5.46 -18.79 14.12
N PRO A 106 -6.79 -18.98 14.05
CA PRO A 106 -7.51 -19.76 15.06
C PRO A 106 -7.29 -21.27 14.91
N GLN A 107 -6.81 -21.74 13.75
CA GLN A 107 -6.67 -23.17 13.46
C GLN A 107 -5.39 -23.77 14.07
N LYS A 108 -5.46 -25.05 14.46
CA LYS A 108 -4.43 -25.70 15.31
C LYS A 108 -3.31 -26.35 14.54
N SER A 109 -3.58 -26.76 13.31
CA SER A 109 -2.62 -27.46 12.48
C SER A 109 -2.62 -26.92 11.06
N LEU A 110 -1.59 -27.31 10.30
CA LEU A 110 -1.46 -26.94 8.89
C LEU A 110 -2.62 -27.50 8.04
N GLU A 111 -3.13 -28.68 8.39
CA GLU A 111 -4.25 -29.32 7.70
C GLU A 111 -5.51 -28.47 7.82
N GLU A 112 -5.82 -27.99 9.03
CA GLU A 112 -6.97 -27.14 9.33
C GLU A 112 -6.81 -25.68 8.87
N PHE A 113 -5.58 -25.20 8.71
CA PHE A 113 -5.27 -23.80 8.46
C PHE A 113 -6.04 -23.23 7.26
N GLN A 114 -6.79 -22.16 7.47
CA GLN A 114 -7.59 -21.52 6.41
C GLN A 114 -7.63 -20.00 6.56
N ASP A 115 -7.68 -19.51 7.80
CA ASP A 115 -7.86 -18.09 8.08
C ASP A 115 -6.57 -17.48 8.63
N VAL A 116 -6.27 -16.28 8.13
CA VAL A 116 -5.20 -15.42 8.64
C VAL A 116 -5.80 -14.09 9.05
N TYR A 117 -5.50 -13.66 10.27
CA TYR A 117 -5.92 -12.38 10.81
C TYR A 117 -4.71 -11.47 11.01
N LEU A 118 -4.76 -10.28 10.42
CA LEU A 118 -3.75 -9.25 10.54
C LEU A 118 -4.27 -8.14 11.44
N VAL A 119 -3.57 -7.84 12.52
CA VAL A 119 -3.93 -6.79 13.48
C VAL A 119 -3.00 -5.61 13.29
N MET A 120 -3.57 -4.45 13.03
CA MET A 120 -2.89 -3.21 12.68
C MET A 120 -3.39 -2.08 13.57
N GLU A 121 -2.71 -0.94 13.52
CA GLU A 121 -3.21 0.29 14.11
C GLU A 121 -4.56 0.69 13.49
N LEU A 122 -5.51 1.12 14.32
CA LEU A 122 -6.76 1.69 13.83
C LEU A 122 -6.53 3.15 13.42
N MET A 123 -7.04 3.49 12.24
CA MET A 123 -7.03 4.83 11.68
C MET A 123 -8.48 5.32 11.52
N ASP A 124 -8.69 6.63 11.45
CA ASP A 124 -10.02 7.23 11.54
C ASP A 124 -10.75 7.19 10.18
N ALA A 125 -10.02 7.42 9.09
CA ALA A 125 -10.58 7.53 7.76
C ALA A 125 -9.59 7.06 6.69
N ASN A 126 -10.08 6.83 5.47
CA ASN A 126 -9.25 6.75 4.28
C ASN A 126 -9.27 8.07 3.49
N LEU A 127 -8.35 8.22 2.55
CA LEU A 127 -8.20 9.45 1.81
C LEU A 127 -9.39 9.73 0.87
N CYS A 128 -10.23 8.73 0.53
CA CYS A 128 -11.47 8.99 -0.23
C CYS A 128 -12.42 9.93 0.54
N GLN A 129 -12.48 9.80 1.87
CA GLN A 129 -13.31 10.68 2.71
C GLN A 129 -12.70 12.07 2.82
N VAL A 130 -11.36 12.15 2.92
CA VAL A 130 -10.61 13.40 2.99
C VAL A 130 -10.73 14.22 1.70
N ILE A 131 -10.74 13.58 0.53
CA ILE A 131 -10.91 14.23 -0.78
C ILE A 131 -12.22 15.03 -0.88
N GLN A 132 -13.24 14.67 -0.11
CA GLN A 132 -14.53 15.37 -0.09
C GLN A 132 -14.54 16.58 0.85
N MET A 133 -13.44 16.83 1.56
CA MET A 133 -13.29 17.96 2.48
C MET A 133 -12.51 19.09 1.80
N GLU A 134 -12.81 20.33 2.18
CA GLU A 134 -11.96 21.47 1.82
C GLU A 134 -10.66 21.40 2.63
N LEU A 135 -9.53 21.32 1.93
CA LEU A 135 -8.20 21.31 2.53
C LEU A 135 -7.46 22.60 2.21
N ASP A 136 -6.85 23.18 3.24
CA ASP A 136 -5.87 24.23 3.04
C ASP A 136 -4.54 23.66 2.49
N HIS A 137 -3.66 24.55 2.07
CA HIS A 137 -2.35 24.18 1.54
C HIS A 137 -1.48 23.47 2.59
N GLU A 138 -1.64 23.80 3.87
CA GLU A 138 -0.85 23.22 4.96
C GLU A 138 -1.16 21.72 5.08
N ARG A 139 -2.43 21.36 5.22
CA ARG A 139 -2.88 19.97 5.30
C ARG A 139 -2.60 19.21 4.02
N LEU A 140 -2.87 19.80 2.85
CA LEU A 140 -2.61 19.14 1.56
C LEU A 140 -1.13 18.83 1.37
N SER A 141 -0.25 19.81 1.63
CA SER A 141 1.21 19.61 1.52
C SER A 141 1.75 18.64 2.57
N TYR A 142 1.21 18.63 3.78
CA TYR A 142 1.63 17.73 4.85
C TYR A 142 1.22 16.27 4.57
N LEU A 143 0.01 16.03 4.07
CA LEU A 143 -0.42 14.69 3.65
C LEU A 143 0.43 14.19 2.46
N LEU A 144 0.76 15.08 1.52
CA LEU A 144 1.62 14.76 0.39
C LEU A 144 3.07 14.46 0.84
N TYR A 145 3.62 15.25 1.75
CA TYR A 145 4.93 15.01 2.37
C TYR A 145 4.99 13.62 3.01
N GLN A 146 4.04 13.29 3.89
CA GLN A 146 3.96 11.99 4.55
C GLN A 146 3.83 10.83 3.57
N THR A 147 3.06 11.02 2.49
CA THR A 147 2.93 10.02 1.42
C THR A 147 4.29 9.79 0.74
N LEU A 148 5.02 10.86 0.41
CA LEU A 148 6.35 10.76 -0.21
C LEU A 148 7.38 10.12 0.72
N CYS A 149 7.36 10.41 2.03
CA CYS A 149 8.22 9.74 3.03
C CYS A 149 7.95 8.24 3.07
N GLY A 150 6.67 7.84 3.16
CA GLY A 150 6.28 6.42 3.12
C GLY A 150 6.74 5.73 1.84
N ILE A 151 6.57 6.37 0.68
CA ILE A 151 7.00 5.82 -0.61
C ILE A 151 8.53 5.70 -0.68
N LYS A 152 9.27 6.73 -0.25
CA LYS A 152 10.74 6.70 -0.22
C LYS A 152 11.25 5.54 0.63
N HIS A 153 10.66 5.33 1.80
CA HIS A 153 11.05 4.22 2.69
C HIS A 153 10.78 2.85 2.03
N LEU A 154 9.66 2.69 1.30
CA LEU A 154 9.41 1.49 0.49
C LEU A 154 10.45 1.32 -0.63
N HIS A 155 10.75 2.39 -1.37
CA HIS A 155 11.70 2.38 -2.48
C HIS A 155 13.12 2.04 -2.01
N ALA A 156 13.53 2.56 -0.85
CA ALA A 156 14.80 2.24 -0.21
C ALA A 156 14.89 0.75 0.19
N ALA A 157 13.76 0.11 0.53
CA ALA A 157 13.66 -1.33 0.75
C ALA A 157 13.57 -2.13 -0.56
N GLY A 158 13.63 -1.48 -1.73
CA GLY A 158 13.49 -2.13 -3.03
C GLY A 158 12.04 -2.52 -3.38
N ILE A 159 11.05 -1.97 -2.68
CA ILE A 159 9.62 -2.25 -2.85
C ILE A 159 8.99 -1.09 -3.63
N ILE A 160 8.38 -1.38 -4.79
CA ILE A 160 7.56 -0.43 -5.54
C ILE A 160 6.10 -0.76 -5.31
N HIS A 161 5.27 0.21 -4.92
CA HIS A 161 3.89 -0.04 -4.46
C HIS A 161 2.94 -0.42 -5.61
N ARG A 162 2.90 0.38 -6.69
CA ARG A 162 2.18 0.19 -7.97
C ARG A 162 0.65 0.19 -7.91
N ASP A 163 0.04 0.14 -6.74
CA ASP A 163 -1.42 0.27 -6.55
C ASP A 163 -1.78 1.34 -5.51
N LEU A 164 -1.05 2.46 -5.52
CA LEU A 164 -1.40 3.62 -4.68
C LEU A 164 -2.70 4.23 -5.20
N LYS A 165 -3.64 4.42 -4.27
CA LYS A 165 -4.96 5.01 -4.49
C LYS A 165 -5.52 5.51 -3.16
N PRO A 166 -6.52 6.41 -3.16
CA PRO A 166 -7.03 7.00 -1.93
C PRO A 166 -7.52 5.99 -0.88
N SER A 167 -8.11 4.86 -1.30
CA SER A 167 -8.57 3.81 -0.38
C SER A 167 -7.46 2.99 0.27
N ASN A 168 -6.24 3.06 -0.26
CA ASN A 168 -5.04 2.43 0.31
C ASN A 168 -4.20 3.42 1.14
N ILE A 169 -4.72 4.61 1.40
CA ILE A 169 -4.09 5.61 2.26
C ILE A 169 -5.07 5.96 3.36
N VAL A 170 -4.65 5.79 4.61
CA VAL A 170 -5.47 6.05 5.79
C VAL A 170 -4.89 7.18 6.62
N VAL A 171 -5.77 7.93 7.26
CA VAL A 171 -5.44 9.11 8.04
C VAL A 171 -6.11 9.08 9.41
N LYS A 172 -5.56 9.85 10.33
CA LYS A 172 -6.21 10.23 11.59
C LYS A 172 -6.62 11.70 11.57
N SER A 173 -7.44 12.06 12.55
CA SER A 173 -7.92 13.41 12.83
C SER A 173 -6.81 14.43 13.11
N ASP A 174 -5.63 13.98 13.55
CA ASP A 174 -4.41 14.78 13.73
C ASP A 174 -3.58 14.96 12.43
N CYS A 175 -4.16 14.60 11.28
CA CYS A 175 -3.51 14.60 9.96
C CYS A 175 -2.31 13.63 9.82
N THR A 176 -2.14 12.67 10.73
CA THR A 176 -1.16 11.59 10.51
C THR A 176 -1.65 10.62 9.44
N LEU A 177 -0.75 10.21 8.54
CA LEU A 177 -1.05 9.39 7.37
C LEU A 177 -0.24 8.10 7.37
N LYS A 178 -0.87 6.98 6.99
CA LYS A 178 -0.21 5.69 6.74
C LYS A 178 -0.67 5.06 5.43
N ILE A 179 0.29 4.49 4.70
CA ILE A 179 0.05 3.71 3.47
C ILE A 179 -0.30 2.25 3.86
N LEU A 180 -1.33 1.69 3.21
CA LEU A 180 -1.81 0.32 3.33
C LEU A 180 -1.45 -0.56 2.12
N ASP A 181 -1.69 -1.87 2.24
CA ASP A 181 -1.83 -2.86 1.14
C ASP A 181 -0.66 -2.98 0.16
N PHE A 182 0.36 -3.74 0.55
CA PHE A 182 1.44 -4.17 -0.34
C PHE A 182 1.07 -5.38 -1.23
N GLY A 183 -0.21 -5.72 -1.34
CA GLY A 183 -0.72 -6.88 -2.05
C GLY A 183 -0.52 -6.84 -3.57
N LEU A 184 -0.09 -5.70 -4.13
CA LEU A 184 0.41 -5.57 -5.51
C LEU A 184 1.86 -5.06 -5.64
N ALA A 185 2.54 -4.74 -4.54
CA ALA A 185 3.91 -4.21 -4.53
C ALA A 185 4.98 -5.19 -5.02
N ARG A 186 5.82 -4.85 -6.00
CA ARG A 186 6.87 -5.76 -6.50
C ARG A 186 8.25 -5.28 -6.09
N THR A 187 9.21 -6.20 -6.10
CA THR A 187 10.62 -5.81 -6.05
C THR A 187 10.99 -5.03 -7.31
N ALA A 188 11.76 -3.96 -7.21
CA ALA A 188 12.11 -3.09 -8.34
C ALA A 188 12.75 -3.80 -9.55
N ALA A 189 13.29 -5.02 -9.35
CA ALA A 189 13.97 -5.79 -10.38
C ALA A 189 13.05 -6.56 -11.35
N THR A 190 11.75 -6.70 -11.09
CA THR A 190 10.99 -7.75 -11.79
C THR A 190 10.31 -7.37 -13.10
N GLY A 191 10.19 -6.11 -13.53
CA GLY A 191 9.77 -5.74 -14.91
C GLY A 191 8.47 -6.37 -15.46
N LEU A 192 7.70 -7.10 -14.63
CA LEU A 192 6.61 -7.96 -15.07
C LEU A 192 5.32 -7.14 -15.24
N LEU A 193 4.63 -7.44 -16.34
CA LEU A 193 3.34 -6.90 -16.73
C LEU A 193 2.25 -7.27 -15.70
N MET A 194 1.30 -6.36 -15.45
CA MET A 194 0.12 -6.68 -14.65
C MET A 194 -0.82 -7.59 -15.41
N THR A 195 -1.43 -8.54 -14.70
CA THR A 195 -2.62 -9.24 -15.21
C THR A 195 -3.81 -8.27 -15.25
N PRO A 196 -4.62 -8.28 -16.32
CA PRO A 196 -5.79 -7.40 -16.43
C PRO A 196 -6.85 -7.87 -15.43
N TYR A 197 -6.95 -7.16 -14.29
CA TYR A 197 -8.00 -7.36 -13.29
C TYR A 197 -8.91 -6.14 -13.22
N VAL A 198 -10.21 -6.41 -13.04
CA VAL A 198 -11.31 -5.44 -12.85
C VAL A 198 -11.17 -4.77 -11.47
N VAL A 199 -10.27 -3.79 -11.38
CA VAL A 199 -10.02 -2.95 -10.20
C VAL A 199 -9.85 -1.51 -10.68
N THR A 200 -10.11 -0.54 -9.79
CA THR A 200 -9.87 0.89 -10.00
C THR A 200 -8.49 1.14 -10.61
N ARG A 201 -8.46 1.64 -11.85
CA ARG A 201 -7.24 1.87 -12.64
C ARG A 201 -6.82 3.34 -12.75
N TYR A 202 -7.60 4.24 -12.16
CA TYR A 202 -7.52 5.69 -12.33
C TYR A 202 -6.17 6.29 -11.93
N TYR A 203 -5.46 5.64 -11.00
CA TYR A 203 -4.19 6.09 -10.44
C TYR A 203 -2.98 5.33 -11.03
N ARG A 204 -3.19 4.41 -11.99
CA ARG A 204 -2.10 3.65 -12.60
C ARG A 204 -1.35 4.52 -13.61
N ALA A 205 -0.04 4.42 -13.59
CA ALA A 205 0.83 5.16 -14.51
C ALA A 205 0.69 4.68 -15.96
N PRO A 206 0.97 5.53 -16.96
CA PRO A 206 0.95 5.18 -18.37
C PRO A 206 1.77 3.94 -18.69
N GLU A 207 2.99 3.83 -18.17
CA GLU A 207 3.86 2.68 -18.37
C GLU A 207 3.26 1.37 -17.85
N VAL A 208 2.41 1.41 -16.81
CA VAL A 208 1.70 0.23 -16.30
C VAL A 208 0.52 -0.12 -17.20
N ILE A 209 -0.23 0.88 -17.68
CA ILE A 209 -1.39 0.68 -18.55
C ILE A 209 -0.98 0.17 -19.94
N LEU A 210 0.15 0.68 -20.46
CA LEU A 210 0.69 0.37 -21.78
C LEU A 210 1.63 -0.84 -21.79
N GLY A 211 1.88 -1.45 -20.63
CA GLY A 211 2.72 -2.64 -20.51
C GLY A 211 4.19 -2.39 -20.85
N MET A 212 4.73 -1.26 -20.40
CA MET A 212 6.14 -0.91 -20.51
C MET A 212 6.89 -1.36 -19.24
N GLY A 213 8.23 -1.36 -19.31
CA GLY A 213 9.05 -1.39 -18.11
C GLY A 213 8.84 -0.13 -17.27
N TYR A 214 8.89 -0.26 -15.94
CA TYR A 214 8.66 0.82 -14.99
C TYR A 214 9.78 0.88 -13.95
N GLN A 215 9.90 2.05 -13.29
CA GLN A 215 10.84 2.32 -12.21
C GLN A 215 10.09 2.82 -10.97
N ALA A 216 10.81 3.17 -9.92
CA ALA A 216 10.25 3.60 -8.65
C ALA A 216 9.31 4.83 -8.78
N ASN A 217 9.60 5.76 -9.70
CA ASN A 217 8.76 6.93 -9.96
C ASN A 217 7.40 6.63 -10.64
N VAL A 218 7.06 5.35 -10.84
CA VAL A 218 5.68 4.93 -11.15
C VAL A 218 4.71 5.32 -10.04
N ASP A 219 5.15 5.27 -8.78
CA ASP A 219 4.33 5.64 -7.62
C ASP A 219 4.09 7.16 -7.56
N VAL A 220 5.02 7.98 -8.10
CA VAL A 220 4.88 9.43 -8.17
C VAL A 220 3.72 9.85 -9.08
N TRP A 221 3.45 9.09 -10.15
CA TRP A 221 2.26 9.32 -10.97
C TRP A 221 0.97 9.12 -10.16
N SER A 222 0.90 8.01 -9.41
CA SER A 222 -0.27 7.71 -8.58
C SER A 222 -0.51 8.81 -7.54
N VAL A 223 0.57 9.30 -6.92
CA VAL A 223 0.51 10.45 -6.01
C VAL A 223 0.01 11.70 -6.72
N GLY A 224 0.52 12.01 -7.92
CA GLY A 224 0.03 13.13 -8.73
C GLY A 224 -1.48 13.04 -9.01
N CYS A 225 -1.99 11.85 -9.36
CA CYS A 225 -3.42 11.63 -9.55
C CYS A 225 -4.24 11.85 -8.25
N ILE A 226 -3.73 11.38 -7.11
CA ILE A 226 -4.37 11.56 -5.81
C ILE A 226 -4.45 13.03 -5.43
N VAL A 227 -3.33 13.77 -5.57
CA VAL A 227 -3.27 15.21 -5.24
C VAL A 227 -4.16 16.02 -6.18
N ALA A 228 -4.18 15.66 -7.48
CA ALA A 228 -5.09 16.26 -8.44
C ALA A 228 -6.56 16.05 -8.06
N GLU A 229 -6.92 14.86 -7.57
CA GLU A 229 -8.25 14.57 -7.10
C GLU A 229 -8.59 15.31 -5.79
N MET A 230 -7.65 15.45 -4.86
CA MET A 230 -7.82 16.25 -3.65
C MET A 230 -8.09 17.73 -3.96
N ILE A 231 -7.48 18.28 -5.02
CA ILE A 231 -7.72 19.67 -5.45
C ILE A 231 -9.03 19.81 -6.23
N ARG A 232 -9.39 18.82 -7.06
CA ARG A 232 -10.56 18.89 -7.94
C ARG A 232 -11.85 18.36 -7.31
N GLY A 233 -11.76 17.62 -6.20
CA GLY A 233 -12.86 16.86 -5.61
C GLY A 233 -13.35 15.67 -6.46
N SER A 234 -12.69 15.39 -7.59
CA SER A 234 -13.10 14.34 -8.55
C SER A 234 -11.89 13.69 -9.22
N VAL A 235 -12.02 12.41 -9.53
CA VAL A 235 -11.00 11.60 -10.21
C VAL A 235 -10.53 12.28 -11.50
N LEU A 236 -9.21 12.43 -11.67
CA LEU A 236 -8.62 13.09 -12.84
C LEU A 236 -8.78 12.28 -14.14
N PHE A 237 -8.59 10.95 -14.07
CA PHE A 237 -8.62 10.06 -15.23
C PHE A 237 -9.58 8.87 -15.01
N PRO A 238 -10.91 9.06 -15.15
CA PRO A 238 -11.91 8.03 -14.86
C PRO A 238 -12.15 7.09 -16.05
N GLY A 239 -11.16 6.26 -16.41
CA GLY A 239 -11.26 5.33 -17.55
C GLY A 239 -12.00 4.02 -17.25
N THR A 240 -12.99 3.70 -18.09
CA THR A 240 -13.82 2.49 -17.95
C THR A 240 -13.07 1.19 -18.23
N ASP A 241 -12.04 1.22 -19.07
CA ASP A 241 -11.09 0.13 -19.35
C ASP A 241 -9.66 0.67 -19.62
N HIS A 242 -8.72 -0.17 -20.04
CA HIS A 242 -7.33 0.26 -20.32
C HIS A 242 -7.22 1.25 -21.48
N ILE A 243 -8.10 1.11 -22.47
CA ILE A 243 -8.15 1.94 -23.67
C ILE A 243 -8.70 3.31 -23.33
N ASP A 244 -9.85 3.35 -22.66
CA ASP A 244 -10.48 4.59 -22.22
C ASP A 244 -9.61 5.32 -21.19
N GLN A 245 -8.95 4.59 -20.28
CA GLN A 245 -7.98 5.17 -19.33
C GLN A 245 -6.87 5.93 -20.05
N TRP A 246 -6.29 5.34 -21.11
CA TRP A 246 -5.28 6.00 -21.91
C TRP A 246 -5.83 7.25 -22.62
N ASN A 247 -7.04 7.17 -23.20
CA ASN A 247 -7.69 8.32 -23.83
C ASN A 247 -7.89 9.47 -22.84
N LYS A 248 -8.39 9.20 -21.62
CA LYS A 248 -8.53 10.23 -20.58
C LYS A 248 -7.21 10.90 -20.23
N VAL A 249 -6.10 10.16 -20.24
CA VAL A 249 -4.77 10.73 -19.98
C VAL A 249 -4.34 11.69 -21.10
N ILE A 250 -4.38 11.26 -22.35
CA ILE A 250 -3.90 12.09 -23.48
C ILE A 250 -4.83 13.24 -23.83
N GLU A 251 -6.14 13.12 -23.57
CA GLU A 251 -7.10 14.22 -23.73
C GLU A 251 -6.75 15.41 -22.82
N GLN A 252 -6.22 15.12 -21.62
CA GLN A 252 -5.90 16.14 -20.62
C GLN A 252 -4.44 16.62 -20.72
N LEU A 253 -3.48 15.70 -20.87
CA LEU A 253 -2.04 16.00 -20.83
C LEU A 253 -1.39 16.12 -22.21
N GLY A 254 -2.13 15.79 -23.27
CA GLY A 254 -1.64 15.78 -24.65
C GLY A 254 -1.05 14.44 -25.08
N THR A 255 -0.95 14.26 -26.40
CA THR A 255 -0.30 13.10 -26.99
C THR A 255 1.22 13.17 -26.75
N PRO A 256 1.85 12.09 -26.24
CA PRO A 256 3.27 12.11 -25.93
C PRO A 256 4.15 12.23 -27.19
N SER A 257 5.42 12.60 -26.99
CA SER A 257 6.38 12.79 -28.09
C SER A 257 6.67 11.48 -28.84
N GLN A 258 7.17 11.61 -30.08
CA GLN A 258 7.56 10.45 -30.88
C GLN A 258 8.60 9.57 -30.16
N ASP A 259 9.54 10.19 -29.44
CA ASP A 259 10.54 9.47 -28.64
C ASP A 259 9.91 8.52 -27.61
N PHE A 260 8.81 8.93 -26.98
CA PHE A 260 8.08 8.07 -26.05
C PHE A 260 7.39 6.93 -26.79
N LEU A 261 6.72 7.22 -27.91
CA LEU A 261 6.04 6.21 -28.72
C LEU A 261 7.01 5.13 -29.22
N MET A 262 8.26 5.52 -29.53
CA MET A 262 9.33 4.59 -29.92
C MET A 262 9.78 3.64 -28.79
N LYS A 263 9.43 3.91 -27.52
CA LYS A 263 9.66 2.99 -26.39
C LYS A 263 8.57 1.93 -26.25
N LEU A 264 7.42 2.10 -26.91
CA LEU A 264 6.30 1.15 -26.86
C LEU A 264 6.58 -0.08 -27.72
N ASN A 265 5.97 -1.21 -27.36
CA ASN A 265 5.92 -2.37 -28.23
C ASN A 265 5.11 -2.06 -29.51
N GLN A 266 5.29 -2.86 -30.57
CA GLN A 266 4.72 -2.54 -31.88
C GLN A 266 3.19 -2.47 -31.89
N SER A 267 2.50 -3.40 -31.21
CA SER A 267 1.03 -3.45 -31.20
C SER A 267 0.42 -2.26 -30.46
N VAL A 268 0.97 -1.92 -29.28
CA VAL A 268 0.55 -0.77 -28.49
C VAL A 268 0.91 0.53 -29.20
N ARG A 269 2.09 0.63 -29.83
CA ARG A 269 2.48 1.82 -30.61
C ARG A 269 1.49 2.10 -31.74
N THR A 270 1.21 1.10 -32.59
CA THR A 270 0.24 1.25 -33.68
C THR A 270 -1.12 1.69 -33.16
N TYR A 271 -1.56 1.13 -32.03
CA TYR A 271 -2.81 1.55 -31.39
C TYR A 271 -2.78 3.02 -30.96
N VAL A 272 -1.71 3.47 -30.29
CA VAL A 272 -1.58 4.84 -29.77
C VAL A 272 -1.42 5.85 -30.92
N GLU A 273 -0.65 5.53 -31.97
CA GLU A 273 -0.43 6.39 -33.12
C GLU A 273 -1.70 6.61 -33.96
N ASN A 274 -2.62 5.65 -33.96
CA ASN A 274 -3.91 5.74 -34.65
C ASN A 274 -4.98 6.52 -33.86
N ARG A 275 -4.64 7.09 -32.69
CA ARG A 275 -5.55 7.95 -31.92
C ARG A 275 -5.45 9.41 -32.35
N PRO A 276 -6.52 10.22 -32.16
CA PRO A 276 -6.43 11.65 -32.38
C PRO A 276 -5.27 12.26 -31.60
N ARG A 277 -4.57 13.21 -32.22
CA ARG A 277 -3.53 13.98 -31.53
C ARG A 277 -4.19 15.08 -30.70
N TYR A 278 -3.90 15.07 -29.41
CA TYR A 278 -4.36 16.08 -28.46
C TYR A 278 -3.19 16.98 -28.06
N ALA A 279 -3.42 18.29 -28.03
CA ALA A 279 -2.42 19.23 -27.51
C ALA A 279 -2.30 19.19 -25.98
N GLY A 280 -3.32 18.67 -25.29
CA GLY A 280 -3.45 18.77 -23.85
C GLY A 280 -3.92 20.16 -23.39
N TYR A 281 -4.14 20.29 -22.09
CA TYR A 281 -4.42 21.56 -21.43
C TYR A 281 -3.22 21.98 -20.60
N SER A 282 -3.03 23.29 -20.42
CA SER A 282 -2.05 23.79 -19.45
C SER A 282 -2.49 23.44 -18.02
N PHE A 283 -1.54 23.37 -17.09
CA PHE A 283 -1.85 23.05 -15.69
C PHE A 283 -2.70 24.14 -15.01
N GLU A 284 -2.63 25.39 -15.45
CA GLU A 284 -3.53 26.48 -15.01
C GLU A 284 -4.98 26.23 -15.45
N LYS A 285 -5.18 25.58 -16.60
CA LYS A 285 -6.53 25.22 -17.08
C LYS A 285 -7.04 23.93 -16.42
N LEU A 286 -6.15 22.97 -16.14
CA LEU A 286 -6.51 21.74 -15.42
C LEU A 286 -6.80 21.98 -13.95
N PHE A 287 -6.09 22.95 -13.35
CA PHE A 287 -6.16 23.31 -11.94
C PHE A 287 -6.25 24.85 -11.80
N PRO A 288 -7.39 25.47 -12.15
CA PRO A 288 -7.55 26.91 -12.06
C PRO A 288 -7.50 27.40 -10.61
N ASP A 289 -7.16 28.68 -10.41
CA ASP A 289 -6.98 29.30 -9.08
C ASP A 289 -8.22 29.17 -8.17
N VAL A 290 -9.42 29.08 -8.76
CA VAL A 290 -10.68 28.87 -8.01
C VAL A 290 -10.73 27.54 -7.24
N LEU A 291 -9.90 26.55 -7.61
CA LEU A 291 -9.80 25.27 -6.91
C LEU A 291 -8.83 25.32 -5.72
N PHE A 292 -8.11 26.42 -5.55
CA PHE A 292 -7.17 26.60 -4.46
C PHE A 292 -7.67 27.66 -3.48
N PRO A 293 -7.32 27.55 -2.18
CA PRO A 293 -7.45 28.66 -1.27
C PRO A 293 -6.65 29.86 -1.80
N ALA A 294 -7.28 31.03 -1.98
CA ALA A 294 -6.67 32.21 -2.61
C ALA A 294 -6.94 33.53 -1.86
N ASP A 295 -7.26 33.44 -0.57
CA ASP A 295 -7.58 34.54 0.35
C ASP A 295 -6.38 35.44 0.70
N SER A 296 -5.14 35.00 0.42
CA SER A 296 -3.92 35.78 0.67
C SER A 296 -2.87 35.60 -0.44
N ASP A 297 -1.93 36.53 -0.56
CA ASP A 297 -0.82 36.40 -1.52
C ASP A 297 0.10 35.21 -1.21
N HIS A 298 0.22 34.84 0.07
CA HIS A 298 0.88 33.60 0.48
C HIS A 298 0.19 32.36 -0.12
N ASN A 299 -1.14 32.31 -0.06
CA ASN A 299 -1.89 31.18 -0.60
C ASN A 299 -1.89 31.15 -2.14
N LYS A 300 -1.86 32.32 -2.82
CA LYS A 300 -1.62 32.37 -4.26
C LYS A 300 -0.25 31.80 -4.66
N LEU A 301 0.80 32.11 -3.90
CA LEU A 301 2.12 31.51 -4.12
C LEU A 301 2.07 29.98 -3.94
N LYS A 302 1.41 29.51 -2.88
CA LYS A 302 1.23 28.08 -2.61
C LYS A 302 0.42 27.37 -3.69
N ALA A 303 -0.63 27.99 -4.24
CA ALA A 303 -1.38 27.47 -5.39
C ALA A 303 -0.48 27.30 -6.63
N SER A 304 0.37 28.29 -6.92
CA SER A 304 1.36 28.19 -8.00
C SER A 304 2.38 27.08 -7.75
N GLN A 305 2.86 26.92 -6.51
CA GLN A 305 3.78 25.84 -6.14
C GLN A 305 3.12 24.45 -6.24
N ALA A 306 1.86 24.32 -5.83
CA ALA A 306 1.09 23.08 -5.95
C ALA A 306 0.91 22.68 -7.42
N ARG A 307 0.54 23.64 -8.28
CA ARG A 307 0.43 23.43 -9.73
C ARG A 307 1.75 23.02 -10.37
N ASP A 308 2.85 23.70 -10.01
CA ASP A 308 4.19 23.36 -10.51
C ASP A 308 4.57 21.92 -10.14
N LEU A 309 4.35 21.51 -8.89
CA LEU A 309 4.60 20.14 -8.45
C LEU A 309 3.75 19.12 -9.22
N LEU A 310 2.45 19.39 -9.40
CA LEU A 310 1.57 18.54 -10.20
C LEU A 310 2.07 18.40 -11.64
N SER A 311 2.57 19.49 -12.24
CA SER A 311 3.12 19.46 -13.61
C SER A 311 4.35 18.57 -13.76
N LYS A 312 5.10 18.41 -12.67
CA LYS A 312 6.29 17.57 -12.60
C LYS A 312 5.97 16.10 -12.25
N MET A 313 4.87 15.85 -11.53
CA MET A 313 4.39 14.51 -11.19
C MET A 313 3.55 13.86 -12.30
N LEU A 314 2.64 14.62 -12.91
CA LEU A 314 1.71 14.16 -13.95
C LEU A 314 2.36 14.24 -15.35
N VAL A 315 3.50 13.57 -15.49
CA VAL A 315 4.27 13.48 -16.74
C VAL A 315 4.15 12.08 -17.32
N ILE A 316 3.72 11.96 -18.57
CA ILE A 316 3.51 10.66 -19.24
C ILE A 316 4.81 9.88 -19.36
N ASP A 317 5.88 10.51 -19.86
CA ASP A 317 7.17 9.88 -20.01
C ASP A 317 7.89 9.78 -18.66
N ALA A 318 7.97 8.58 -18.10
CA ALA A 318 8.57 8.32 -16.79
C ALA A 318 10.03 8.82 -16.70
N SER A 319 10.78 8.90 -17.80
CA SER A 319 12.15 9.44 -17.75
C SER A 319 12.23 10.96 -17.56
N LYS A 320 11.09 11.66 -17.68
CA LYS A 320 10.96 13.11 -17.47
C LYS A 320 10.15 13.45 -16.22
N ARG A 321 9.60 12.44 -15.55
CA ARG A 321 8.78 12.58 -14.35
C ARG A 321 9.70 12.76 -13.14
N ILE A 322 9.33 13.71 -12.26
CA ILE A 322 10.07 13.98 -11.02
C ILE A 322 10.25 12.70 -10.18
N SER A 323 11.42 12.57 -9.57
CA SER A 323 11.69 11.52 -8.59
C SER A 323 11.07 11.84 -7.23
N VAL A 324 11.03 10.84 -6.35
CA VAL A 324 10.53 11.04 -4.96
C VAL A 324 11.43 12.02 -4.21
N ASP A 325 12.74 11.94 -4.37
CA ASP A 325 13.70 12.82 -3.70
C ASP A 325 13.55 14.27 -4.16
N GLU A 326 13.44 14.50 -5.47
CA GLU A 326 13.18 15.84 -6.02
C GLU A 326 11.81 16.39 -5.58
N ALA A 327 10.78 15.54 -5.47
CA ALA A 327 9.48 15.95 -4.98
C ALA A 327 9.49 16.35 -3.50
N LEU A 328 10.27 15.66 -2.65
CA LEU A 328 10.47 16.02 -1.25
C LEU A 328 11.20 17.36 -1.09
N GLN A 329 12.09 17.70 -2.02
CA GLN A 329 12.80 18.99 -2.07
C GLN A 329 11.99 20.11 -2.72
N HIS A 330 10.81 19.81 -3.26
CA HIS A 330 9.98 20.82 -3.93
C HIS A 330 9.53 21.90 -2.95
N PRO A 331 9.50 23.21 -3.29
CA PRO A 331 9.11 24.29 -2.36
C PRO A 331 7.73 24.13 -1.70
N TYR A 332 6.81 23.42 -2.37
CA TYR A 332 5.49 23.09 -1.81
C TYR A 332 5.57 22.09 -0.64
N ILE A 333 6.58 21.23 -0.62
CA ILE A 333 6.74 20.08 0.29
C ILE A 333 7.87 20.30 1.31
N ASN A 334 8.97 20.91 0.88
CA ASN A 334 10.20 21.07 1.64
C ASN A 334 10.01 21.81 2.98
N VAL A 335 8.91 22.55 3.15
CA VAL A 335 8.55 23.17 4.43
C VAL A 335 8.37 22.16 5.57
N TRP A 336 8.10 20.90 5.24
CA TRP A 336 7.93 19.79 6.20
C TRP A 336 9.16 18.89 6.32
N TYR A 337 10.23 19.17 5.57
CA TYR A 337 11.32 18.23 5.41
C TYR A 337 12.07 18.00 6.73
N ASP A 338 11.91 16.80 7.28
CA ASP A 338 12.73 16.28 8.37
C ASP A 338 13.60 15.11 7.88
N PRO A 339 14.94 15.21 7.93
CA PRO A 339 15.84 14.11 7.61
C PRO A 339 15.58 12.83 8.41
N ALA A 340 15.16 12.93 9.68
CA ALA A 340 14.91 11.76 10.52
C ALA A 340 13.71 10.93 10.03
N GLU A 341 12.76 11.59 9.36
CA GLU A 341 11.59 10.96 8.77
C GLU A 341 11.88 10.49 7.34
N VAL A 342 12.57 11.32 6.56
CA VAL A 342 12.87 11.06 5.15
C VAL A 342 13.92 9.95 4.97
N GLU A 343 14.95 9.94 5.81
CA GLU A 343 16.06 8.98 5.78
C GLU A 343 15.97 7.96 6.93
N ALA A 344 14.76 7.73 7.45
CA ALA A 344 14.49 6.84 8.57
C ALA A 344 15.14 5.45 8.34
N PRO A 345 16.05 5.00 9.22
CA PRO A 345 16.76 3.75 9.03
C PRO A 345 15.82 2.56 9.20
N PHE A 346 16.11 1.46 8.50
CA PHE A 346 15.42 0.20 8.73
C PHE A 346 15.69 -0.28 10.17
N SER A 347 14.64 -0.51 10.95
CA SER A 347 14.77 -0.83 12.38
C SER A 347 15.26 -2.24 12.68
N LEU A 348 15.68 -3.02 11.68
CA LEU A 348 16.19 -4.37 11.88
C LEU A 348 17.73 -4.39 11.89
N PRO A 349 18.39 -4.99 12.91
CA PRO A 349 19.82 -5.24 12.92
C PRO A 349 20.15 -6.46 12.05
N GLN A 350 19.84 -6.40 10.76
CA GLN A 350 20.27 -7.30 9.71
C GLN A 350 20.10 -6.53 8.39
N PRO A 351 20.87 -6.80 7.32
CA PRO A 351 20.45 -6.35 5.98
C PRO A 351 18.97 -6.73 5.78
N PRO A 352 18.17 -5.96 5.02
CA PRO A 352 16.84 -6.41 4.61
C PRO A 352 17.01 -7.87 4.20
N PRO A 353 16.23 -8.82 4.78
CA PRO A 353 16.56 -10.23 4.67
C PRO A 353 16.94 -10.49 3.23
N LYS A 354 18.13 -11.05 2.96
CA LYS A 354 18.65 -11.27 1.59
C LYS A 354 17.61 -11.93 0.65
N VAL A 355 16.55 -12.48 1.24
CA VAL A 355 15.28 -13.00 0.72
C VAL A 355 14.40 -11.97 -0.02
N LEU A 356 14.44 -10.67 0.29
CA LEU A 356 13.58 -9.68 -0.37
C LEU A 356 14.01 -9.40 -1.82
N HIS A 357 15.28 -9.60 -2.14
CA HIS A 357 15.80 -9.38 -3.48
C HIS A 357 15.54 -10.61 -4.38
N LYS A 358 14.70 -10.43 -5.41
CA LYS A 358 14.35 -11.38 -6.49
C LYS A 358 13.53 -12.62 -6.13
N HIS A 359 13.78 -13.29 -5.01
CA HIS A 359 13.23 -14.64 -4.78
C HIS A 359 11.73 -14.72 -4.45
N LEU A 360 11.14 -13.67 -3.88
CA LEU A 360 9.70 -13.66 -3.54
C LEU A 360 8.79 -13.68 -4.79
N ASP A 361 9.19 -12.97 -5.84
CA ASP A 361 8.38 -12.82 -7.05
C ASP A 361 8.72 -13.87 -8.13
N GLU A 362 9.93 -14.42 -8.16
CA GLU A 362 10.35 -15.42 -9.18
C GLU A 362 9.98 -16.86 -8.83
N ARG A 363 9.76 -17.18 -7.54
CA ARG A 363 9.36 -18.53 -7.14
C ARG A 363 7.89 -18.78 -7.48
N GLU A 364 7.66 -19.82 -8.27
CA GLU A 364 6.37 -20.45 -8.43
C GLU A 364 6.24 -21.56 -7.40
N HIS A 365 5.18 -21.50 -6.62
CA HIS A 365 4.85 -22.47 -5.60
C HIS A 365 3.41 -22.92 -5.80
N THR A 366 3.14 -24.17 -5.45
CA THR A 366 1.76 -24.66 -5.37
C THR A 366 1.01 -23.94 -4.24
N VAL A 367 -0.32 -24.06 -4.22
CA VAL A 367 -1.13 -23.46 -3.16
C VAL A 367 -0.77 -24.05 -1.80
N GLU A 368 -0.50 -25.35 -1.76
CA GLU A 368 -0.11 -26.11 -0.57
C GLU A 368 1.26 -25.65 -0.04
N GLU A 369 2.23 -25.41 -0.94
CA GLU A 369 3.53 -24.86 -0.56
C GLU A 369 3.41 -23.44 0.00
N TRP A 370 2.60 -22.58 -0.63
CA TRP A 370 2.32 -21.25 -0.08
C TRP A 370 1.63 -21.32 1.27
N LYS A 371 0.69 -22.26 1.44
CA LYS A 371 -0.01 -22.50 2.70
C LYS A 371 0.96 -22.85 3.82
N VAL A 372 1.94 -23.73 3.56
CA VAL A 372 3.03 -24.06 4.50
C VAL A 372 3.85 -22.83 4.85
N LEU A 373 4.27 -22.04 3.85
CA LEU A 373 5.08 -20.84 4.07
C LEU A 373 4.34 -19.80 4.92
N ILE A 374 3.08 -19.52 4.61
CA ILE A 374 2.25 -18.58 5.39
C ILE A 374 2.05 -19.12 6.81
N TYR A 375 1.72 -20.40 6.98
CA TYR A 375 1.52 -21.00 8.30
C TYR A 375 2.77 -20.88 9.18
N LYS A 376 3.95 -21.12 8.59
CA LYS A 376 5.23 -20.95 9.25
C LYS A 376 5.45 -19.50 9.71
N GLU A 377 5.24 -18.52 8.82
CA GLU A 377 5.38 -17.10 9.16
C GLU A 377 4.44 -16.66 10.30
N VAL A 378 3.20 -17.16 10.31
CA VAL A 378 2.24 -16.87 11.39
C VAL A 378 2.70 -17.50 12.71
N SER A 379 3.14 -18.76 12.67
CA SER A 379 3.59 -19.51 13.86
C SER A 379 4.85 -18.89 14.47
N GLU A 380 5.85 -18.54 13.65
CA GLU A 380 7.08 -17.89 14.10
C GLU A 380 6.81 -16.53 14.76
N TRP A 381 5.82 -15.78 14.27
CA TRP A 381 5.41 -14.53 14.90
C TRP A 381 4.76 -14.75 16.27
N GLU A 382 3.87 -15.75 16.40
CA GLU A 382 3.24 -16.11 17.67
C GLU A 382 4.30 -16.55 18.70
N GLU A 383 5.31 -17.30 18.28
CA GLU A 383 6.44 -17.70 19.12
C GLU A 383 7.34 -16.53 19.52
N TRP A 384 7.68 -15.65 18.57
CA TRP A 384 8.49 -14.46 18.84
C TRP A 384 7.85 -13.57 19.91
N LYS A 385 6.52 -13.35 19.84
CA LYS A 385 5.79 -12.61 20.89
C LYS A 385 5.76 -13.33 22.22
N ARG A 386 5.59 -14.65 22.22
CA ARG A 386 5.52 -15.46 23.45
C ARG A 386 6.86 -15.48 24.21
N ASN A 387 7.96 -15.43 23.48
CA ASN A 387 9.32 -15.49 24.03
C ASN A 387 9.82 -14.12 24.51
N GLY A 388 9.02 -13.04 24.42
CA GLY A 388 9.32 -11.76 25.07
C GLY A 388 10.60 -11.07 24.60
N VAL A 389 11.11 -11.36 23.39
CA VAL A 389 12.29 -10.67 22.85
C VAL A 389 11.87 -9.29 22.32
N ILE A 390 11.56 -8.39 23.25
CA ILE A 390 11.47 -6.95 23.02
C ILE A 390 12.92 -6.45 22.89
N ARG A 391 13.52 -6.60 21.72
CA ARG A 391 14.64 -5.76 21.31
C ARG A 391 14.22 -5.03 20.03
N GLY A 392 13.91 -3.74 20.15
CA GLY A 392 13.92 -2.84 18.99
C GLY A 392 12.65 -2.02 18.72
N GLN A 393 11.70 -1.89 19.63
CA GLN A 393 10.79 -0.74 19.58
C GLN A 393 11.27 0.29 20.60
N PRO A 394 11.63 1.52 20.18
CA PRO A 394 11.72 2.63 21.12
C PRO A 394 10.36 2.79 21.80
N PRO A 395 10.32 3.22 23.08
CA PRO A 395 9.07 3.53 23.74
C PRO A 395 8.30 4.59 22.92
N PRO A 396 6.96 4.61 22.99
CA PRO A 396 6.20 5.73 22.45
C PRO A 396 6.74 7.00 23.10
N LEU A 397 7.10 7.99 22.28
CA LEU A 397 7.39 9.34 22.76
C LEU A 397 6.10 9.89 23.38
N GLY A 398 5.98 9.77 24.71
CA GLY A 398 5.35 10.80 25.54
C GLY A 398 6.46 11.69 26.12
N GLU A 399 6.31 12.98 26.34
CA GLU A 399 5.14 13.89 26.34
C GLU A 399 5.18 14.92 25.21
#